data_AF-A7EX83-F1
#
_entry.id   AF-A7EX83-F1
#
_cell.length_a   1.000
_cell.length_b   1.000
_cell.length_c   1.000
_cell.angle_alpha   90.00
_cell.angle_beta   90.00
_cell.angle_gamma   90.00
#
_symmetry.space_group_name_H-M   'P 1'
#
loop_
_entity.id
_entity.type
_entity.pdbx_description
1 polymer ?
#
loop_
_entity_poly.entity_id
_entity_poly.type
_entity_poly.pdbx_seq_one_letter_code
_entity_poly.pdbx_strand_id
1 'polypeptide(L)'
;MNGVQLFLNSLGPEVEDPEEEAFLLFSQTIPSQNLGFVDSKATEIDLIINGRDLTIYQSPTILSSNRDGGTTGAGKLPFPGV
;
A
#
# COMPACT_ATOMS: atom_id res chain seq x y z
N MET A 1 32.77 -8.43 -0.98
CA MET A 1 31.65 -7.97 -0.11
C MET A 1 30.82 -9.20 0.25
N ASN A 2 30.53 -9.46 1.52
CA ASN A 2 29.68 -10.59 1.92
C ASN A 2 28.19 -10.22 1.74
N GLY A 3 27.31 -11.23 1.73
CA GLY A 3 25.87 -11.02 1.47
C GLY A 3 25.18 -10.07 2.46
N VAL A 4 25.63 -10.06 3.72
CA VAL A 4 25.11 -9.14 4.76
C VAL A 4 25.42 -7.69 4.41
N GLN A 5 26.64 -7.38 3.96
CA GLN A 5 26.99 -6.01 3.59
C GLN A 5 26.19 -5.51 2.38
N LEU A 6 25.92 -6.39 1.41
CA LEU A 6 25.08 -6.05 0.26
C LEU A 6 23.63 -5.77 0.68
N PHE A 7 23.09 -6.57 1.61
CA PHE A 7 21.77 -6.35 2.16
C PHE A 7 21.69 -5.02 2.92
N LEU A 8 22.63 -4.75 3.83
CA LEU A 8 22.66 -3.50 4.60
C LEU A 8 22.77 -2.27 3.70
N ASN A 9 23.60 -2.33 2.66
CA ASN A 9 23.72 -1.24 1.69
C ASN A 9 22.44 -1.01 0.86
N SER A 10 21.53 -2.00 0.78
CA SER A 10 20.26 -1.87 0.05
C SER A 10 19.15 -1.20 0.87
N LEU A 11 19.32 -1.10 2.19
CA LEU A 11 18.32 -0.52 3.09
C LEU A 11 18.30 1.01 3.05
N GLY A 12 19.34 1.65 2.48
CA GLY A 12 19.49 3.10 2.48
C GLY A 12 20.22 3.62 3.73
N PRO A 13 20.19 4.94 3.98
CA PRO A 13 20.76 5.53 5.18
C PRO A 13 20.03 5.04 6.45
N GLU A 14 20.76 5.02 7.56
CA GLU A 14 20.17 4.76 8.88
C GLU A 14 19.24 5.91 9.29
N VAL A 15 18.16 5.58 10.00
CA VAL A 15 17.23 6.57 10.55
C VAL A 15 17.89 7.23 11.75
N GLU A 16 18.07 8.55 11.69
CA GLU A 16 18.72 9.32 12.76
C GLU A 16 17.69 9.83 13.79
N ASP A 17 16.52 10.27 13.32
CA ASP A 17 15.41 10.70 14.17
C ASP A 17 14.07 10.15 13.61
N PRO A 18 13.48 9.13 14.25
CA PRO A 18 12.26 8.51 13.75
C PRO A 18 11.04 9.44 13.83
N GLU A 19 11.02 10.42 14.74
CA GLU A 19 9.90 11.34 14.89
C GLU A 19 9.93 12.42 13.78
N GLU A 20 11.09 13.05 13.59
CA GLU A 20 11.26 14.08 12.55
C GLU A 20 11.10 13.49 11.14
N GLU A 21 11.75 12.36 10.86
CA GLU A 21 11.69 11.73 9.54
C GLU A 21 10.27 11.24 9.20
N ALA A 22 9.55 10.70 10.19
CA ALA A 22 8.14 10.34 10.01
C ALA A 22 7.27 11.58 9.78
N PHE A 23 7.48 12.65 10.54
CA PHE A 23 6.75 13.90 10.34
C PHE A 23 6.98 14.46 8.93
N LEU A 24 8.22 14.53 8.47
CA LEU A 24 8.56 14.98 7.11
C LEU A 24 7.96 14.07 6.03
N LEU A 25 7.97 12.75 6.24
CA LEU A 25 7.38 11.79 5.29
C LEU A 25 5.86 11.93 5.19
N PHE A 26 5.16 12.04 6.33
CA PHE A 26 3.69 12.05 6.38
C PHE A 26 3.04 13.44 6.30
N SER A 27 3.80 14.52 6.48
CA SER A 27 3.32 15.90 6.27
C SER A 27 3.24 16.29 4.80
N GLN A 28 3.91 15.53 3.92
CA GLN A 28 3.80 15.70 2.48
C GLN A 28 2.40 15.35 1.99
N THR A 29 2.00 15.91 0.84
CA THR A 29 0.74 15.52 0.20
C THR A 29 0.84 14.04 -0.17
N ILE A 30 0.04 13.20 0.48
CA ILE A 30 0.00 11.78 0.17
C ILE A 30 -0.40 11.65 -1.30
N PRO A 31 0.39 10.95 -2.14
CA PRO A 31 -0.08 10.56 -3.46
C PRO A 31 -1.24 9.60 -3.23
N SER A 32 -2.46 10.13 -3.17
CA SER A 32 -3.71 9.37 -3.05
C SER A 32 -4.00 8.67 -4.37
N GLN A 33 -3.06 7.85 -4.82
CA GLN A 33 -3.32 6.86 -5.83
C GLN A 33 -4.05 5.72 -5.13
N ASN A 34 -5.14 5.25 -5.75
CA ASN A 34 -5.72 3.95 -5.42
C ASN A 34 -4.55 2.95 -5.29
N LEU A 35 -4.54 2.10 -4.26
CA LEU A 35 -3.47 1.11 -3.99
C LEU A 35 -3.29 0.04 -5.10
N GLY A 36 -3.85 0.27 -6.29
CA GLY A 36 -3.82 -0.65 -7.41
C GLY A 36 -4.84 -1.77 -7.28
N PHE A 37 -5.94 -1.58 -6.54
CA PHE A 37 -6.99 -2.60 -6.46
C PHE A 37 -7.57 -2.87 -7.85
N VAL A 38 -7.46 -4.12 -8.31
CA VAL A 38 -8.07 -4.60 -9.57
C VAL A 38 -9.59 -4.61 -9.44
N ASP A 39 -10.10 -5.12 -8.31
CA ASP A 39 -11.49 -5.03 -7.89
C ASP A 39 -11.53 -4.91 -6.36
N SER A 40 -12.02 -3.79 -5.83
CA SER A 40 -12.11 -3.54 -4.39
C SER A 40 -13.26 -4.28 -3.70
N LYS A 41 -14.11 -4.98 -4.47
CA LYS A 41 -15.24 -5.76 -3.98
C LYS A 41 -15.06 -7.27 -4.16
N ALA A 42 -14.05 -7.70 -4.91
CA ALA A 42 -13.75 -9.10 -5.10
C ALA A 42 -13.34 -9.74 -3.77
N THR A 43 -13.98 -10.86 -3.42
CA THR A 43 -13.56 -11.68 -2.29
C THR A 43 -12.40 -12.60 -2.66
N GLU A 44 -12.16 -12.80 -3.95
CA GLU A 44 -11.15 -13.70 -4.50
C GLU A 44 -10.53 -13.10 -5.76
N ILE A 45 -9.21 -13.22 -5.91
CA ILE A 45 -8.46 -12.82 -7.11
C ILE A 45 -7.61 -13.99 -7.58
N ASP A 46 -7.84 -14.44 -8.81
CA ASP A 46 -7.04 -15.47 -9.47
C ASP A 46 -5.93 -14.85 -10.32
N LEU A 47 -4.70 -15.35 -10.15
CA LEU A 47 -3.52 -14.87 -10.86
C LEU A 47 -2.52 -15.99 -11.16
N ILE A 48 -1.80 -15.82 -12.27
CA ILE A 48 -0.75 -16.75 -12.70
C ILE A 48 0.61 -16.08 -12.48
N ILE A 49 1.43 -16.63 -11.58
CA ILE A 49 2.80 -16.16 -11.34
C ILE A 49 3.78 -17.26 -11.78
N ASN A 50 4.60 -16.97 -12.79
CA ASN A 50 5.59 -17.91 -13.32
C ASN A 50 4.97 -19.30 -13.67
N GLY A 51 3.79 -19.29 -14.30
CA GLY A 51 3.06 -20.51 -14.70
C GLY A 51 2.39 -21.26 -13.54
N ARG A 52 2.25 -20.65 -12.37
CA ARG A 52 1.52 -21.22 -11.23
C ARG A 52 0.25 -20.45 -10.97
N ASP A 53 -0.86 -21.17 -10.86
CA ASP A 53 -2.15 -20.62 -10.49
C ASP A 53 -2.20 -20.35 -8.98
N LEU A 54 -2.58 -19.13 -8.61
CA LEU A 54 -2.71 -18.65 -7.24
C LEU A 54 -4.04 -17.94 -7.06
N THR A 55 -4.67 -18.13 -5.91
CA THR A 55 -5.89 -17.42 -5.51
C THR A 55 -5.64 -16.64 -4.24
N ILE A 56 -5.91 -15.34 -4.26
CA ILE A 56 -5.86 -14.46 -3.10
C ILE A 56 -7.28 -14.30 -2.55
N TYR A 57 -7.50 -14.74 -1.31
CA TYR A 57 -8.74 -14.48 -0.58
C TYR A 57 -8.65 -13.14 0.14
N GLN A 58 -9.59 -12.24 -0.15
CA GLN A 58 -9.67 -10.90 0.42
C GLN A 58 -10.89 -10.77 1.33
N SER A 59 -10.82 -9.83 2.29
CA SER A 59 -11.94 -9.42 3.13
C SER A 59 -12.35 -7.98 2.82
N PRO A 60 -13.19 -7.76 1.77
CA PRO A 60 -13.53 -6.41 1.30
C PRO A 60 -14.10 -5.48 2.39
N THR A 61 -14.76 -6.04 3.39
CA THR A 61 -15.39 -5.31 4.50
C THR A 61 -14.39 -4.62 5.45
N ILE A 62 -13.13 -5.06 5.49
CA ILE A 62 -12.07 -4.37 6.25
C ILE A 62 -11.56 -3.13 5.49
N LEU A 63 -11.78 -3.08 4.18
CA LEU A 63 -11.33 -1.99 3.30
C LEU A 63 -12.40 -0.91 3.09
N SER A 64 -13.66 -1.20 3.41
CA SER A 64 -14.79 -0.26 3.30
C SER A 64 -15.02 0.52 4.60
N SER A 65 -14.16 1.50 4.89
CA SER A 65 -14.51 2.52 5.88
C SER A 65 -15.47 3.53 5.25
N ASN A 66 -16.65 3.72 5.84
CA ASN A 66 -17.59 4.81 5.48
C ASN A 66 -17.19 6.17 6.12
N ARG A 67 -15.99 6.27 6.71
CA ARG A 67 -15.49 7.53 7.26
C ARG A 67 -14.79 8.30 6.15
N ASP A 68 -15.07 9.60 6.02
CA ASP A 68 -14.47 10.53 5.03
C ASP A 68 -12.93 10.63 5.04
N GLY A 69 -12.27 9.87 5.91
CA GLY A 69 -10.83 9.67 5.98
C GLY A 69 -10.48 8.21 6.27
N GLY A 70 -10.90 7.30 5.39
CA GLY A 70 -10.41 5.92 5.41
C GLY A 70 -8.89 5.90 5.27
N THR A 71 -8.20 5.30 6.24
CA THR A 71 -6.73 5.38 6.39
C THR A 71 -5.97 4.57 5.35
N THR A 72 -6.66 3.75 4.56
CA THR A 72 -6.04 2.79 3.62
C THR A 72 -6.26 3.15 2.15
N GLY A 73 -6.91 4.27 1.81
CA GLY A 73 -7.09 4.69 0.40
C GLY A 73 -7.93 3.73 -0.48
N ALA A 74 -8.47 2.64 0.08
CA ALA A 74 -9.17 1.58 -0.63
C ALA A 74 -10.62 1.92 -1.03
N GLY A 75 -11.14 3.05 -0.55
CA GLY A 75 -12.57 3.37 -0.58
C GLY A 75 -12.97 4.69 -1.23
N LYS A 76 -12.08 5.44 -1.88
CA LYS A 76 -12.47 6.72 -2.53
C LYS A 76 -12.42 6.58 -4.05
N LEU A 77 -13.57 6.26 -4.64
CA LEU A 77 -13.82 6.52 -6.06
C LEU A 77 -13.72 8.03 -6.33
N PRO A 78 -13.19 8.47 -7.49
CA PRO A 78 -13.23 9.88 -7.86
C PRO A 78 -14.69 10.34 -7.92
N PHE A 79 -15.02 11.42 -7.19
CA PHE A 79 -16.35 12.03 -7.22
C PHE A 79 -16.73 12.37 -8.67
N PRO A 80 -17.90 11.92 -9.18
CA PRO A 80 -18.44 12.49 -10.40
C PRO A 80 -19.11 13.82 -10.02
N GLY A 81 -18.39 14.92 -10.23
CA GLY A 81 -18.93 16.27 -10.31
C GLY A 81 -19.53 16.85 -9.03
N VAL A 82 -18.68 17.47 -8.20
CA VAL A 82 -18.91 18.78 -7.56
C VAL A 82 -17.54 19.45 -7.39
#